data_AF-A0A1J8PRM8-F1
#
_entry.id   AF-A0A1J8PRM8-F1
#
_cell.length_a   1.000
_cell.length_b   1.000
_cell.length_c   1.000
_cell.angle_alpha   90.00
_cell.angle_beta   90.00
_cell.angle_gamma   90.00
#
_symmetry.space_group_name_H-M   'P 1'
#
loop_
_entity.id
_entity.type
_entity.pdbx_description
1 polymer ?
#
loop_
_entity_poly.entity_id
_entity_poly.type
_entity_poly.pdbx_seq_one_letter_code
_entity_poly.pdbx_strand_id
1 'polypeptide(L)'
;MFPPVTNVPKSSAENTTFTITDVNGTQRTVNVPEGTTLTLAVPALHYNPKYWEDPHTFKPERFLGDWNRDAFLPFSGGYRACVGRKWAL
;
A
#
# COMPACT_ATOMS: atom_id res chain seq x y z
N MET A 1 2.32 8.34 10.01
CA MET A 1 3.16 7.12 9.88
C MET A 1 4.33 7.46 8.97
N PHE A 2 5.57 7.29 9.40
CA PHE A 2 6.74 7.75 8.62
C PHE A 2 7.45 6.55 7.96
N PRO A 3 7.07 6.15 6.73
CA PRO A 3 7.66 4.98 6.09
C PRO A 3 9.12 5.28 5.68
N PRO A 4 10.09 4.42 6.05
CA PRO A 4 11.48 4.58 5.63
C PRO A 4 11.66 4.31 4.13
N VAL A 5 10.76 3.52 3.53
CA VAL A 5 10.70 3.25 2.08
C VAL A 5 9.40 3.79 1.53
N THR A 6 9.49 4.72 0.59
CA THR A 6 8.31 5.40 0.02
C THR A 6 7.70 4.66 -1.16
N ASN A 7 8.51 3.90 -1.90
CA ASN A 7 8.11 3.28 -3.15
C ASN A 7 8.58 1.82 -3.19
N VAL A 8 7.68 0.90 -3.50
CA VAL A 8 8.03 -0.50 -3.80
C VAL A 8 7.79 -0.75 -5.28
N PRO A 9 8.83 -0.68 -6.13
CA PRO A 9 8.67 -0.88 -7.56
C PRO A 9 8.35 -2.35 -7.88
N LYS A 10 7.56 -2.54 -8.93
CA LYS A 10 7.18 -3.81 -9.55
C LYS A 10 7.18 -3.63 -11.06
N SER A 11 7.22 -4.73 -11.80
CA SER A 11 7.02 -4.74 -13.24
C SER A 11 5.97 -5.79 -13.56
N SER A 12 5.10 -5.52 -14.53
CA SER A 12 4.12 -6.49 -15.00
C SER A 12 4.82 -7.62 -15.73
N ALA A 13 4.57 -8.87 -15.33
CA ALA A 13 5.18 -10.03 -15.97
C ALA A 13 4.48 -10.45 -17.28
N GLU A 14 3.25 -10.00 -17.49
CA GLU A 14 2.43 -10.30 -18.65
C GLU A 14 1.41 -9.17 -18.87
N ASN A 15 0.69 -9.21 -20.00
CA ASN A 15 -0.42 -8.29 -20.25
C ASN A 15 -1.55 -8.60 -19.27
N THR A 16 -1.86 -7.64 -18.40
CA THR A 16 -2.90 -7.80 -17.39
C THR A 16 -3.81 -6.57 -17.33
N THR A 17 -4.88 -6.66 -16.55
CA THR A 17 -5.80 -5.54 -16.31
C THR A 17 -6.07 -5.38 -14.82
N PHE A 18 -6.19 -4.12 -14.37
CA PHE A 18 -6.61 -3.81 -13.01
C PHE A 18 -7.97 -3.14 -13.01
N THR A 19 -8.88 -3.66 -12.20
CA THR A 19 -10.11 -2.95 -11.85
C THR A 19 -9.79 -1.99 -10.71
N ILE A 20 -9.88 -0.70 -10.98
CA ILE A 20 -9.67 0.34 -9.97
C ILE A 20 -10.99 1.06 -9.69
N THR A 21 -11.21 1.39 -8.43
CA THR A 21 -12.34 2.21 -7.98
C THR A 21 -11.86 3.64 -7.77
N ASP A 22 -12.49 4.58 -8.45
CA ASP A 22 -12.21 6.01 -8.27
C ASP A 22 -12.77 6.56 -6.94
N VAL A 23 -12.42 7.79 -6.59
CA VAL A 23 -12.91 8.50 -5.39
C VAL A 23 -14.43 8.61 -5.34
N ASN A 24 -15.08 8.61 -6.51
CA ASN A 24 -16.55 8.66 -6.65
C ASN A 24 -17.21 7.28 -6.65
N GLY A 25 -16.47 6.19 -6.41
CA GLY A 25 -16.99 4.83 -6.42
C GLY A 25 -17.14 4.20 -7.82
N THR A 26 -16.88 4.96 -8.90
CA THR A 26 -16.91 4.45 -10.27
C THR A 26 -15.76 3.47 -10.49
N GLN A 27 -16.08 2.27 -10.97
CA GLN A 27 -15.07 1.28 -11.37
C GLN A 27 -14.62 1.54 -12.80
N ARG A 28 -13.32 1.45 -13.04
CA ARG A 28 -12.73 1.46 -14.39
C ARG A 28 -11.66 0.39 -14.50
N THR A 29 -11.54 -0.18 -15.69
CA THR A 29 -10.51 -1.16 -16.03
C THR A 29 -9.32 -0.43 -16.64
N VAL A 30 -8.13 -0.68 -16.10
CA VAL A 30 -6.86 -0.15 -16.60
C VAL A 30 -6.07 -1.30 -17.20
N ASN A 31 -5.69 -1.18 -18.47
CA ASN A 31 -4.80 -2.13 -19.13
C ASN A 31 -3.36 -1.89 -18.70
N VAL A 32 -2.66 -2.97 -18.36
CA VAL A 32 -1.27 -2.96 -17.89
C VAL A 32 -0.49 -3.93 -18.77
N PRO A 33 0.13 -3.44 -19.85
CA PRO A 33 0.96 -4.27 -20.71
C PRO A 33 2.13 -4.91 -19.96
N GLU A 34 2.62 -6.02 -20.48
CA GLU A 34 3.87 -6.65 -20.02
C GLU A 34 5.01 -5.62 -19.97
N GLY A 35 5.85 -5.72 -18.93
CA GLY A 35 6.97 -4.80 -18.71
C GLY A 35 6.58 -3.46 -18.08
N THR A 36 5.29 -3.14 -17.95
CA THR A 36 4.85 -1.88 -17.32
C THR A 36 5.42 -1.74 -15.91
N THR A 37 6.06 -0.60 -15.64
CA THR A 37 6.55 -0.29 -14.29
C THR A 37 5.39 0.14 -13.41
N LEU A 38 5.27 -0.52 -12.27
CA LEU A 38 4.27 -0.29 -11.25
C LEU A 38 4.98 0.10 -9.96
N THR A 39 4.36 0.92 -9.13
CA THR A 39 4.91 1.29 -7.82
C THR A 39 3.81 1.28 -6.77
N LEU A 40 4.08 0.61 -5.65
CA LEU A 40 3.26 0.79 -4.45
C LEU A 40 3.72 2.07 -3.75
N ALA A 41 2.86 3.10 -3.78
CA ALA A 41 3.09 4.37 -3.09
C ALA A 41 2.78 4.21 -1.59
N VAL A 42 3.79 3.88 -0.80
CA VAL A 42 3.64 3.58 0.63
C VAL A 42 3.10 4.78 1.43
N PRO A 43 3.55 6.04 1.22
CA PRO A 43 2.97 7.19 1.89
C PRO A 43 1.49 7.37 1.53
N ALA A 44 1.12 7.22 0.25
CA ALA A 44 -0.27 7.38 -0.17
C ALA A 44 -1.18 6.35 0.51
N LEU A 45 -0.69 5.13 0.76
CA LEU A 45 -1.41 4.10 1.51
C LEU A 45 -1.48 4.42 3.02
N HIS A 46 -0.35 4.75 3.65
CA HIS A 46 -0.25 5.01 5.09
C HIS A 46 -1.00 6.28 5.53
N TYR A 47 -1.19 7.23 4.61
CA TYR A 47 -1.92 8.47 4.86
C TYR A 47 -3.31 8.48 4.21
N ASN A 48 -3.81 7.33 3.72
CA ASN A 48 -5.11 7.28 3.06
C ASN A 48 -6.26 7.42 4.07
N PRO A 49 -7.11 8.46 3.97
CA PRO A 49 -8.24 8.64 4.88
C PRO A 49 -9.31 7.53 4.77
N LYS A 50 -9.31 6.75 3.68
CA LYS A 50 -10.16 5.57 3.54
C LYS A 50 -9.86 4.49 4.59
N TYR A 51 -8.61 4.40 5.05
CA TYR A 51 -8.16 3.38 6.00
C TYR A 51 -7.76 3.95 7.35
N TRP A 52 -7.45 5.25 7.42
CA TRP A 52 -6.90 5.88 8.61
C TRP A 52 -7.64 7.18 8.93
N GLU A 53 -8.33 7.21 10.07
CA GLU A 53 -8.85 8.45 10.63
C GLU A 53 -7.69 9.37 11.06
N ASP A 54 -7.79 10.67 10.75
CA ASP A 54 -6.75 11.67 10.97
C ASP A 54 -5.34 11.14 10.62
N PRO A 55 -5.06 10.83 9.34
CA PRO A 55 -3.87 10.09 8.93
C PRO A 55 -2.56 10.84 9.24
N HIS A 56 -2.61 12.17 9.28
CA HIS A 56 -1.46 13.02 9.55
C HIS A 56 -1.17 13.19 11.05
N THR A 57 -2.07 12.77 11.93
CA THR A 57 -1.89 12.87 13.38
C THR A 57 -1.16 11.65 13.93
N PHE A 58 -0.14 11.87 14.76
CA PHE A 58 0.52 10.79 15.48
C PHE A 58 -0.42 10.24 16.58
N LYS A 59 -1.08 9.11 16.28
CA LYS A 59 -1.99 8.39 17.20
C LYS A 59 -1.60 6.91 17.27
N PRO A 60 -0.62 6.49 18.09
CA PRO A 60 -0.20 5.09 18.23
C PRO A 60 -1.32 4.13 18.67
N GLU A 61 -2.28 4.63 19.44
CA GLU A 61 -3.43 3.90 19.97
C GLU A 61 -4.29 3.24 18.87
N ARG A 62 -4.26 3.74 17.63
CA ARG A 62 -4.97 3.16 16.48
C ARG A 62 -4.54 1.72 16.16
N PHE A 63 -3.38 1.29 16.65
CA PHE A 63 -2.86 -0.07 16.44
C PHE A 63 -3.26 -1.07 17.53
N LEU A 64 -3.93 -0.62 18.60
CA LEU A 64 -4.34 -1.48 19.72
C LEU A 64 -5.60 -2.31 19.43
N GLY A 65 -6.44 -1.85 18.49
CA GLY A 65 -7.69 -2.50 18.11
C GLY A 65 -7.60 -3.36 16.85
N ASP A 66 -8.76 -3.62 16.24
CA ASP A 66 -8.83 -4.18 14.89
C ASP A 66 -8.64 -3.08 13.85
N TRP A 67 -7.80 -3.34 12.86
CA TRP A 67 -7.46 -2.40 11.80
C TRP A 67 -6.99 -3.16 10.57
N ASN A 68 -7.14 -2.55 9.39
CA ASN A 68 -6.77 -3.18 8.13
C ASN A 68 -5.25 -3.35 8.03
N ARG A 69 -4.76 -4.58 8.23
CA ARG A 69 -3.32 -4.90 8.21
C ARG A 69 -2.65 -4.63 6.86
N ASP A 70 -3.40 -4.66 5.76
CA ASP A 70 -2.90 -4.36 4.42
C ASP A 70 -2.73 -2.86 4.17
N ALA A 71 -3.33 -2.01 5.01
CA ALA A 71 -3.19 -0.55 4.94
C ALA A 71 -1.91 -0.02 5.64
N PHE A 72 -1.15 -0.89 6.31
CA PHE A 72 0.13 -0.56 6.93
C PHE A 72 1.25 -1.44 6.38
N LEU A 73 2.08 -0.84 5.53
CA LEU A 73 3.13 -1.54 4.79
C LEU A 73 4.57 -1.02 5.11
N PRO A 74 5.02 -1.00 6.38
CA PRO A 74 6.35 -0.46 6.73
C PRO A 74 7.52 -1.34 6.23
N PHE A 75 7.26 -2.62 5.94
CA PHE A 75 8.26 -3.62 5.58
C PHE A 75 7.89 -4.37 4.28
N SER A 76 7.11 -3.75 3.38
CA SER A 76 6.48 -4.45 2.26
C SER A 76 5.59 -5.63 2.70
N GLY A 77 5.12 -6.44 1.75
CA GLY A 77 4.17 -7.53 2.00
C GLY A 77 4.37 -8.73 1.08
N GLY A 78 3.74 -9.85 1.41
CA GLY A 78 3.83 -11.11 0.66
C GLY A 78 5.23 -11.73 0.67
N TYR A 79 5.50 -12.56 -0.34
CA TYR A 79 6.76 -13.32 -0.47
C TYR A 79 8.03 -12.46 -0.62
N ARG A 80 7.89 -11.18 -0.97
CA ARG A 80 9.00 -10.23 -1.11
C ARG A 80 8.99 -9.16 0.00
N ALA A 81 8.37 -9.46 1.14
CA ALA A 81 8.47 -8.62 2.32
C ALA A 81 9.92 -8.55 2.84
N CYS A 82 10.26 -7.47 3.54
CA CYS A 82 11.57 -7.32 4.16
C CYS A 82 11.81 -8.47 5.13
N VAL A 83 12.91 -9.21 4.92
CA VAL A 83 13.32 -10.29 5.82
C VAL A 83 13.50 -9.77 7.25
N GLY A 84 14.06 -8.56 7.38
CA GLY A 84 14.30 -7.84 8.64
C GLY A 84 13.07 -7.54 9.50
N ARG A 85 11.85 -7.71 8.99
CA ARG A 85 10.60 -7.32 9.68
C ARG A 85 10.48 -7.89 11.10
N LYS A 86 10.96 -9.12 11.32
CA LYS A 86 10.87 -9.81 12.62
C LYS A 86 11.85 -9.29 13.67
N TRP A 87 12.87 -8.54 13.26
CA TRP A 87 13.89 -8.00 14.16
C TRP A 87 13.74 -6.51 14.42
N ALA A 88 12.90 -5.82 13.63
CA ALA A 88 12.70 -4.38 13.70
C ALA A 88 11.47 -3.97 14.53
N LEU A 89 10.57 -4.91 14.81
CA LEU A 89 9.33 -4.75 15.59
C LEU A 89 9.48 -5.49 16.91
#